data_AF-A0A7J3V3M6-F1
#
_entry.id   AF-A0A7J3V3M6-F1
#
_cell.length_a   1.000
_cell.length_b   1.000
_cell.length_c   1.000
_cell.angle_alpha   90.00
_cell.angle_beta   90.00
_cell.angle_gamma   90.00
#
_symmetry.space_group_name_H-M   'P 1'
#
loop_
_entity.id
_entity.type
_entity.pdbx_description
1 polymer ?
#
loop_
_entity_poly.entity_id
_entity_poly.type
_entity_poly.pdbx_seq_one_letter_code
_entity_poly.pdbx_strand_id
1 'polypeptide(L)'
;MLAKNIREPEFVKTLRESLLTLVLVSFIINVAGTVLGRVDELVREKEEVYGNYPVYVVYPALIDTIGDVGAVVGSTATTKLALGTLKSSFSSIKNHFTEISGAWAASLIMYFAYSILALTIKGILTPLNLARFSLLLFTVNVLAAVLIALVSYSVAIITYQRGLDPDNFEIPIESSLADTLTTVSLLVALTLWAWI
;
A
#
# COMPACT_ATOMS: atom_id res chain seq x y z
N MET A 1 4.05 -7.36 33.85
CA MET A 1 2.78 -6.67 33.50
C MET A 1 1.73 -7.68 32.99
N LEU A 2 2.03 -8.51 31.99
CA LEU A 2 1.12 -9.54 31.44
C LEU A 2 0.45 -10.47 32.48
N ALA A 3 1.20 -11.04 33.44
CA ALA A 3 0.65 -11.98 34.43
C ALA A 3 -0.31 -11.35 35.45
N LYS A 4 -0.29 -10.01 35.60
CA LYS A 4 -1.06 -9.29 36.63
C LYS A 4 -2.49 -8.97 36.17
N ASN A 5 -2.71 -8.83 34.86
CA ASN A 5 -3.99 -8.44 34.26
C ASN A 5 -4.69 -9.58 33.49
N ILE A 6 -4.15 -10.80 33.48
CA ILE A 6 -4.74 -11.98 32.82
C ILE A 6 -6.16 -12.31 33.31
N ARG A 7 -6.57 -11.80 34.48
CA ARG A 7 -7.92 -11.99 35.03
C ARG A 7 -8.91 -10.89 34.63
N GLU A 8 -8.46 -9.83 33.99
CA GLU A 8 -9.33 -8.76 33.50
C GLU A 8 -9.99 -9.20 32.18
N PRO A 9 -11.33 -9.24 32.09
CA PRO A 9 -12.04 -9.74 30.91
C PRO A 9 -11.81 -8.87 29.67
N GLU A 10 -11.65 -7.56 29.84
CA GLU A 10 -11.24 -6.61 28.80
C GLU A 10 -9.87 -6.99 28.22
N PHE A 11 -8.87 -7.22 29.08
CA PHE A 11 -7.52 -7.58 28.67
C PHE A 11 -7.49 -8.90 27.87
N VAL A 12 -8.20 -9.94 28.33
CA VAL A 12 -8.28 -11.23 27.63
C VAL A 12 -9.00 -11.10 26.30
N LYS A 13 -10.06 -10.27 26.23
CA LYS A 13 -10.79 -9.99 24.99
C LYS A 13 -9.88 -9.31 23.96
N THR A 14 -9.20 -8.23 24.35
CA THR A 14 -8.23 -7.54 23.48
C THR A 14 -7.14 -8.49 23.00
N LEU A 15 -6.58 -9.31 23.89
CA LEU A 15 -5.50 -10.24 23.54
C LEU A 15 -5.98 -11.32 22.57
N ARG A 16 -7.21 -11.83 22.71
CA ARG A 16 -7.83 -12.77 21.77
C ARG A 16 -8.10 -12.12 20.41
N GLU A 17 -8.60 -10.89 20.40
CA GLU A 17 -8.86 -10.12 19.17
C GLU A 17 -7.55 -9.82 18.44
N SER A 18 -6.52 -9.33 19.14
CA SER A 18 -5.19 -9.09 18.58
C SER A 18 -4.54 -10.35 18.04
N LEU A 19 -4.68 -11.50 18.72
CA LEU A 19 -4.15 -12.78 18.22
C LEU A 19 -4.81 -13.21 16.91
N LEU A 20 -6.13 -13.06 16.79
CA LEU A 20 -6.84 -13.35 15.54
C LEU A 20 -6.39 -12.41 14.41
N THR A 21 -6.26 -11.12 14.70
CA THR A 21 -5.75 -10.13 13.74
C THR A 21 -4.32 -10.47 13.32
N LEU A 22 -3.44 -10.83 14.25
CA LEU A 22 -2.05 -11.20 13.96
C LEU A 22 -1.95 -12.43 13.06
N VAL A 23 -2.78 -13.45 13.26
CA VAL A 23 -2.80 -14.63 12.38
C VAL A 23 -3.21 -14.24 10.96
N LEU A 24 -4.22 -13.39 10.82
CA LEU A 24 -4.72 -12.93 9.52
C LEU A 24 -3.67 -12.05 8.81
N VAL A 25 -3.10 -11.07 9.52
CA VAL A 25 -2.03 -10.20 9.02
C VAL A 25 -0.80 -11.03 8.64
N SER A 26 -0.41 -12.02 9.45
CA SER A 26 0.73 -12.90 9.14
C SER A 26 0.51 -13.67 7.84
N PHE A 27 -0.72 -14.13 7.57
CA PHE A 27 -1.04 -14.78 6.31
C PHE A 27 -0.88 -13.82 5.12
N ILE A 28 -1.37 -12.58 5.23
CA ILE A 28 -1.22 -11.56 4.18
C ILE A 28 0.26 -11.24 3.94
N ILE A 29 1.05 -11.04 5.00
CA ILE A 29 2.49 -10.76 4.91
C ILE A 29 3.22 -11.92 4.22
N ASN A 30 2.83 -13.18 4.48
CA ASN A 30 3.43 -14.33 3.78
C ASN A 30 3.16 -14.29 2.26
N VAL A 31 1.97 -13.84 1.85
CA VAL A 31 1.66 -13.64 0.42
C VAL A 31 2.57 -12.55 -0.16
N ALA A 32 2.66 -11.39 0.50
CA ALA A 32 3.55 -10.31 0.07
C ALA A 32 5.01 -10.78 -0.05
N GLY A 33 5.52 -11.49 0.96
CA GLY A 33 6.88 -12.04 0.97
C GLY A 33 7.12 -13.05 -0.16
N THR A 34 6.14 -13.89 -0.48
CA THR A 34 6.23 -14.85 -1.60
C THR A 34 6.30 -14.11 -2.94
N VAL A 35 5.50 -13.05 -3.11
CA VAL A 35 5.53 -12.21 -4.32
C VAL A 35 6.86 -11.46 -4.42
N LEU A 36 7.39 -10.94 -3.31
CA LEU A 36 8.70 -10.30 -3.28
C LEU A 36 9.83 -11.28 -3.64
N GLY A 37 9.73 -12.55 -3.25
CA GLY A 37 10.64 -13.61 -3.71
C GLY A 37 10.64 -13.76 -5.25
N ARG A 38 9.47 -13.67 -5.90
CA ARG A 38 9.37 -13.69 -7.36
C ARG A 38 9.92 -12.41 -8.02
N VAL A 39 9.82 -11.27 -7.34
CA VAL A 39 10.47 -10.04 -7.78
C VAL A 39 11.98 -10.24 -7.79
N ASP A 40 12.56 -10.87 -6.75
CA ASP A 40 13.99 -11.19 -6.72
C ASP A 40 14.42 -12.13 -7.84
N GLU A 41 13.66 -13.21 -8.05
CA GLU A 41 13.90 -14.14 -9.16
C GLU A 41 13.91 -13.41 -10.52
N LEU A 42 12.92 -12.55 -10.78
CA LEU A 42 12.81 -11.82 -12.04
C LEU A 42 13.93 -10.78 -12.23
N VAL A 43 14.29 -10.04 -11.17
CA VAL A 43 15.39 -9.06 -11.22
C VAL A 43 16.73 -9.75 -11.49
N ARG A 44 16.93 -10.94 -10.92
CA ARG A 44 18.15 -11.75 -11.14
C ARG A 44 18.15 -12.43 -12.51
N GLU A 45 17.02 -12.93 -12.99
CA GLU A 45 16.90 -13.51 -14.34
C GLU A 45 17.17 -12.45 -15.42
N LYS A 46 16.68 -11.23 -15.20
CA LYS A 46 16.83 -10.09 -16.12
C LYS A 46 17.94 -9.14 -15.68
N GLU A 47 19.07 -9.67 -15.21
CA GLU A 47 20.20 -8.88 -14.71
C GLU A 47 20.71 -7.86 -15.75
N GLU A 48 20.68 -8.20 -17.05
CA GLU A 48 21.06 -7.29 -18.13
C GLU A 48 20.20 -6.01 -18.18
N VAL A 49 18.93 -6.11 -17.80
CA VAL A 49 17.95 -5.00 -17.81
C VAL A 49 17.88 -4.32 -16.44
N TYR A 50 17.83 -5.11 -15.37
CA TYR A 50 17.52 -4.65 -14.02
C TYR A 50 18.66 -4.73 -13.01
N GLY A 51 19.79 -5.38 -13.32
CA GLY A 51 20.91 -5.52 -12.37
C GLY A 51 21.43 -4.18 -11.85
N ASN A 52 21.29 -3.13 -12.68
CA ASN A 52 21.65 -1.77 -12.29
C ASN A 52 20.51 -0.97 -11.66
N TYR A 53 19.26 -1.43 -11.58
CA TYR A 53 18.20 -0.66 -10.94
C TYR A 53 18.15 -0.87 -9.42
N PRO A 54 18.02 0.22 -8.63
CA PRO A 54 18.03 0.16 -7.17
C PRO A 54 16.64 -0.19 -6.60
N VAL A 55 16.00 -1.27 -7.11
CA VAL A 55 14.62 -1.64 -6.75
C VAL A 55 14.47 -1.86 -5.23
N TYR A 56 15.43 -2.55 -4.60
CA TYR A 56 15.41 -2.80 -3.16
C TYR A 56 15.63 -1.56 -2.30
N VAL A 57 16.28 -0.51 -2.85
CA VAL A 57 16.50 0.75 -2.13
C VAL A 57 15.19 1.52 -2.00
N VAL A 58 14.37 1.52 -3.06
CA VAL A 58 13.10 2.24 -3.06
C VAL A 58 11.96 1.43 -2.45
N TYR A 59 12.03 0.10 -2.46
CA TYR A 59 10.91 -0.77 -2.10
C TYR A 59 10.21 -0.41 -0.77
N PRO A 60 10.91 -0.19 0.36
CA PRO A 60 10.26 0.22 1.60
C PRO A 60 9.49 1.55 1.48
N ALA A 61 10.02 2.51 0.73
CA ALA A 61 9.34 3.78 0.50
C ALA A 61 8.12 3.64 -0.43
N LEU A 62 8.16 2.69 -1.37
CA LEU A 62 7.03 2.44 -2.28
C LEU A 62 5.82 1.90 -1.52
N ILE A 63 6.03 0.88 -0.67
CA ILE A 63 4.96 0.23 0.09
C ILE A 63 4.35 1.20 1.11
N ASP A 64 5.20 1.97 1.80
CA ASP A 64 4.80 2.95 2.81
C ASP A 64 3.93 4.07 2.19
N THR A 65 4.39 4.64 1.07
CA THR A 65 3.63 5.71 0.38
C THR A 65 2.29 5.23 -0.17
N ILE A 66 2.15 3.96 -0.59
CA ILE A 66 0.85 3.42 -1.01
C ILE A 66 -0.06 3.16 0.20
N GLY A 67 0.53 2.74 1.32
CA GLY A 67 -0.16 2.71 2.62
C GLY A 67 -0.73 4.08 2.96
N ASP A 68 0.07 5.14 2.87
CA ASP A 68 -0.38 6.51 3.11
C ASP A 68 -1.51 6.96 2.18
N VAL A 69 -1.47 6.57 0.90
CA VAL A 69 -2.57 6.84 -0.05
C VAL A 69 -3.86 6.16 0.43
N GLY A 70 -3.76 4.89 0.83
CA GLY A 70 -4.87 4.17 1.45
C GLY A 70 -5.42 4.94 2.64
N ALA A 71 -4.53 5.35 3.56
CA ALA A 71 -4.92 5.92 4.85
C ALA A 71 -5.62 7.25 4.69
N VAL A 72 -5.14 8.09 3.75
CA VAL A 72 -5.81 9.34 3.40
C VAL A 72 -7.21 9.07 2.84
N VAL A 73 -7.35 8.12 1.91
CA VAL A 73 -8.65 7.77 1.32
C VAL A 73 -9.61 7.21 2.37
N GLY A 74 -9.16 6.27 3.19
CA GLY A 74 -9.95 5.64 4.24
C GLY A 74 -10.39 6.64 5.31
N SER A 75 -9.43 7.35 5.93
CA SER A 75 -9.69 8.31 7.01
C SER A 75 -10.59 9.48 6.57
N THR A 76 -10.39 9.99 5.35
CA THR A 76 -11.26 11.06 4.85
C THR A 76 -12.64 10.54 4.46
N ALA A 77 -12.76 9.30 3.96
CA ALA A 77 -14.06 8.67 3.70
C ALA A 77 -14.85 8.43 4.99
N THR A 78 -14.24 7.85 6.01
CA THR A 78 -14.87 7.62 7.33
C THR A 78 -15.31 8.92 8.00
N THR A 79 -14.46 9.95 7.94
CA THR A 79 -14.80 11.29 8.45
C THR A 79 -16.02 11.86 7.71
N LYS A 80 -16.06 11.79 6.38
CA LYS A 80 -17.21 12.29 5.60
C LYS A 80 -18.49 11.49 5.85
N LEU A 81 -18.39 10.18 6.08
CA LEU A 81 -19.53 9.34 6.45
C LEU A 81 -20.06 9.72 7.84
N ALA A 82 -19.18 9.95 8.82
CA ALA A 82 -19.55 10.40 10.15
C ALA A 82 -20.22 11.78 10.16
N LEU A 83 -19.74 12.70 9.33
CA LEU A 83 -20.33 14.04 9.15
C LEU A 83 -21.61 14.04 8.28
N GLY A 84 -21.99 12.90 7.69
CA GLY A 84 -23.13 12.80 6.77
C GLY A 84 -22.94 13.52 5.43
N THR A 85 -21.71 13.92 5.09
CA THR A 85 -21.37 14.59 3.82
C THR A 85 -21.10 13.60 2.69
N LEU A 86 -20.88 12.32 3.04
CA LEU A 86 -20.78 11.21 2.10
C LEU A 86 -21.87 10.18 2.40
N LYS A 87 -22.48 9.61 1.35
CA LYS A 87 -23.44 8.52 1.48
C LYS A 87 -22.69 7.19 1.64
N SER A 88 -23.19 6.31 2.52
CA SER A 88 -22.67 4.95 2.74
C SER A 88 -23.02 3.99 1.60
N SER A 89 -22.60 4.31 0.38
CA SER A 89 -22.81 3.51 -0.82
C SER A 89 -21.55 3.49 -1.67
N PHE A 90 -21.16 2.30 -2.15
CA PHE A 90 -20.02 2.14 -3.05
C PHE A 90 -20.11 2.99 -4.32
N SER A 91 -21.32 3.28 -4.82
CA SER A 91 -21.52 4.15 -5.97
C SER A 91 -21.18 5.63 -5.69
N SER A 92 -21.01 6.01 -4.42
CA SER A 92 -20.71 7.38 -4.02
C SER A 92 -19.21 7.70 -4.05
N ILE A 93 -18.35 6.77 -4.50
CA ILE A 93 -16.90 6.98 -4.62
C ILE A 93 -16.54 8.21 -5.47
N LYS A 94 -17.40 8.55 -6.45
CA LYS A 94 -17.23 9.76 -7.27
C LYS A 94 -17.28 11.04 -6.45
N ASN A 95 -18.02 11.06 -5.34
CA ASN A 95 -18.09 12.20 -4.42
C ASN A 95 -16.86 12.29 -3.50
N HIS A 96 -15.95 11.33 -3.61
CA HIS A 96 -14.68 11.24 -2.89
C HIS A 96 -13.46 11.35 -3.84
N PHE A 97 -13.71 11.72 -5.11
CA PHE A 97 -12.68 11.76 -6.14
C PHE A 97 -11.59 12.79 -5.84
N THR A 98 -11.93 13.91 -5.21
CA THR A 98 -10.95 14.97 -4.88
C THR A 98 -9.88 14.47 -3.92
N GLU A 99 -10.28 13.72 -2.89
CA GLU A 99 -9.34 13.15 -1.91
C GLU A 99 -8.49 12.05 -2.53
N ILE A 100 -9.12 11.13 -3.29
CA ILE A 100 -8.42 10.04 -3.99
C ILE A 100 -7.39 10.60 -4.98
N SER A 101 -7.80 11.56 -5.82
CA SER A 101 -6.91 12.15 -6.83
C SER A 101 -5.81 13.00 -6.20
N GLY A 102 -6.09 13.70 -5.11
CA GLY A 102 -5.08 14.46 -4.35
C GLY A 102 -4.03 13.55 -3.72
N ALA A 103 -4.44 12.47 -3.05
CA ALA A 103 -3.54 11.48 -2.47
C ALA A 103 -2.69 10.79 -3.54
N TRP A 104 -3.32 10.38 -4.64
CA TRP A 104 -2.61 9.77 -5.77
C TRP A 104 -1.59 10.73 -6.41
N ALA A 105 -1.96 11.99 -6.65
CA ALA A 105 -1.04 12.99 -7.21
C ALA A 105 0.17 13.24 -6.29
N ALA A 106 -0.05 13.32 -4.97
CA ALA A 106 1.03 13.44 -4.00
C ALA A 106 1.97 12.22 -4.05
N SER A 107 1.41 11.01 -4.18
CA SER A 107 2.21 9.79 -4.29
C SER A 107 3.08 9.75 -5.55
N LEU A 108 2.59 10.29 -6.69
CA LEU A 108 3.39 10.39 -7.92
C LEU A 108 4.60 11.32 -7.75
N ILE A 109 4.43 12.44 -7.05
CA ILE A 109 5.52 13.36 -6.73
C ILE A 109 6.58 12.63 -5.89
N MET A 110 6.14 11.87 -4.87
CA MET A 110 7.05 11.11 -4.01
C MET A 110 7.78 10.02 -4.80
N TYR A 111 7.09 9.27 -5.65
CA TYR A 111 7.71 8.24 -6.49
C TYR A 111 8.77 8.81 -7.45
N PHE A 112 8.55 10.02 -7.97
CA PHE A 112 9.56 10.73 -8.74
C PHE A 112 10.75 11.17 -7.89
N ALA A 113 10.53 11.62 -6.66
CA ALA A 113 11.62 11.93 -5.73
C ALA A 113 12.44 10.67 -5.40
N TYR A 114 11.78 9.53 -5.17
CA TYR A 114 12.44 8.25 -4.90
C TYR A 114 13.29 7.76 -6.07
N SER A 115 12.84 7.96 -7.32
CA SER A 115 13.64 7.59 -8.50
C SER A 115 14.95 8.39 -8.55
N ILE A 116 14.89 9.70 -8.31
CA ILE A 116 16.09 10.57 -8.28
C ILE A 116 17.03 10.14 -7.15
N LEU A 117 16.50 9.99 -5.93
CA LEU A 117 17.30 9.65 -4.76
C LEU A 117 18.00 8.30 -4.93
N ALA A 118 17.28 7.28 -5.37
CA ALA A 118 17.84 5.94 -5.49
C ALA A 118 18.90 5.83 -6.60
N LEU A 119 18.68 6.50 -7.74
CA LEU A 119 19.69 6.56 -8.81
C LEU A 119 20.93 7.36 -8.38
N THR A 120 20.75 8.40 -7.56
CA THR A 120 21.85 9.18 -6.99
C THR A 120 22.67 8.34 -6.02
N ILE A 121 22.01 7.64 -5.08
CA ILE A 121 22.65 6.74 -4.12
C ILE A 121 23.46 5.65 -4.83
N LYS A 122 22.91 5.09 -5.92
CA LYS A 122 23.59 4.07 -6.72
C LYS A 122 24.66 4.65 -7.68
N GLY A 123 24.77 5.97 -7.80
CA GLY A 123 25.79 6.63 -8.64
C GLY A 123 25.55 6.49 -10.15
N ILE A 124 24.31 6.20 -10.57
CA ILE A 124 23.95 5.94 -11.98
C ILE A 124 22.92 6.94 -12.52
N LEU A 125 22.81 8.11 -11.88
CA LEU A 125 21.88 9.16 -12.30
C LEU A 125 22.28 9.70 -13.68
N THR A 126 21.50 9.33 -14.69
CA THR A 126 21.57 9.87 -16.04
C THR A 126 20.15 10.20 -16.51
N PRO A 127 19.95 11.13 -17.47
CA PRO A 127 18.60 11.45 -17.97
C PRO A 127 17.84 10.23 -18.47
N LEU A 128 18.52 9.28 -19.15
CA LEU A 128 17.92 8.06 -19.65
C LEU A 128 17.51 7.11 -18.51
N ASN A 129 18.38 6.90 -17.52
CA ASN A 129 18.07 6.05 -16.37
C ASN A 129 16.94 6.65 -15.53
N LEU A 130 16.94 7.98 -15.35
CA LEU A 130 15.88 8.68 -14.65
C LEU A 130 14.54 8.52 -15.35
N ALA A 131 14.49 8.68 -16.68
CA ALA A 131 13.27 8.49 -17.45
C ALA A 131 12.73 7.06 -17.32
N ARG A 132 13.59 6.05 -17.58
CA ARG A 132 13.19 4.63 -17.51
C ARG A 132 12.76 4.20 -16.11
N PHE A 133 13.55 4.53 -15.09
CA PHE A 133 13.25 4.14 -13.72
C PHE A 133 12.02 4.87 -13.18
N SER A 134 11.86 6.17 -13.47
CA SER A 134 10.64 6.90 -13.11
C SER A 134 9.39 6.32 -13.76
N LEU A 135 9.45 5.96 -15.04
CA LEU A 135 8.31 5.36 -15.74
C LEU A 135 7.94 3.98 -15.18
N LEU A 136 8.93 3.17 -14.82
CA LEU A 136 8.73 1.91 -14.10
C LEU A 136 8.03 2.17 -12.77
N LEU A 137 8.55 3.10 -11.94
CA LEU A 137 7.94 3.42 -10.65
C LEU A 137 6.53 4.01 -10.81
N PHE A 138 6.28 4.86 -11.80
CA PHE A 138 4.93 5.36 -12.08
C PHE A 138 3.97 4.24 -12.48
N THR A 139 4.44 3.23 -13.22
CA THR A 139 3.63 2.05 -13.53
C THR A 139 3.23 1.32 -12.25
N VAL A 140 4.17 1.13 -11.31
CA VAL A 140 3.88 0.55 -9.98
C VAL A 140 2.87 1.41 -9.24
N ASN A 141 3.09 2.72 -9.19
CA ASN A 141 2.24 3.67 -8.48
C ASN A 141 0.79 3.62 -8.97
N VAL A 142 0.58 3.72 -10.28
CA VAL A 142 -0.76 3.75 -10.86
C VAL A 142 -1.52 2.47 -10.55
N LEU A 143 -0.88 1.31 -10.68
CA LEU A 143 -1.49 0.03 -10.37
C LEU A 143 -1.83 -0.08 -8.88
N ALA A 144 -0.88 0.23 -8.00
CA ALA A 144 -1.04 0.09 -6.55
C ALA A 144 -2.02 1.11 -5.97
N ALA A 145 -1.93 2.38 -6.37
CA ALA A 145 -2.77 3.48 -5.88
C ALA A 145 -4.24 3.29 -6.24
N VAL A 146 -4.54 2.81 -7.45
CA VAL A 146 -5.92 2.49 -7.85
C VAL A 146 -6.48 1.35 -7.00
N LEU A 147 -5.70 0.28 -6.81
CA LEU A 147 -6.15 -0.87 -6.03
C LEU A 147 -6.36 -0.52 -4.56
N ILE A 148 -5.41 0.19 -3.93
CA ILE A 148 -5.55 0.56 -2.51
C ILE A 148 -6.68 1.56 -2.30
N ALA A 149 -6.88 2.55 -3.18
CA ALA A 149 -7.97 3.51 -3.04
C ALA A 149 -9.34 2.83 -3.08
N LEU A 150 -9.51 1.82 -3.96
CA LEU A 150 -10.73 1.01 -4.02
C LEU A 150 -10.91 0.18 -2.74
N VAL A 151 -9.84 -0.41 -2.23
CA VAL A 151 -9.87 -1.19 -0.98
C VAL A 151 -10.20 -0.31 0.21
N SER A 152 -9.45 0.76 0.46
CA SER A 152 -9.66 1.68 1.58
C SER A 152 -11.06 2.28 1.58
N TYR A 153 -11.53 2.77 0.42
CA TYR A 153 -12.90 3.28 0.30
C TYR A 153 -13.94 2.19 0.61
N SER A 154 -13.72 0.96 0.12
CA SER A 154 -14.65 -0.14 0.36
C SER A 154 -14.70 -0.55 1.83
N VAL A 155 -13.54 -0.62 2.48
CA VAL A 155 -13.42 -0.95 3.90
C VAL A 155 -14.11 0.13 4.74
N ALA A 156 -13.86 1.42 4.46
CA ALA A 156 -14.53 2.53 5.14
C ALA A 156 -16.06 2.43 5.07
N ILE A 157 -16.62 2.13 3.89
CA ILE A 157 -18.06 1.96 3.70
C ILE A 157 -18.60 0.75 4.48
N ILE A 158 -17.92 -0.39 4.42
CA ILE A 158 -18.35 -1.63 5.11
C ILE A 158 -18.30 -1.45 6.62
N THR A 159 -17.21 -0.88 7.13
CA THR A 159 -17.00 -0.60 8.55
C THR A 159 -18.11 0.31 9.06
N TYR A 160 -18.39 1.40 8.35
CA TYR A 160 -19.47 2.33 8.70
C TYR A 160 -20.85 1.66 8.66
N GLN A 161 -21.18 0.91 7.61
CA GLN A 161 -22.47 0.20 7.49
C GLN A 161 -22.69 -0.83 8.59
N ARG A 162 -21.62 -1.44 9.10
CA ARG A 162 -21.67 -2.43 10.17
C ARG A 162 -21.53 -1.83 11.57
N GLY A 163 -21.36 -0.51 11.70
CA GLY A 163 -21.12 0.16 12.99
C GLY A 163 -19.84 -0.30 13.67
N LEU A 164 -18.85 -0.74 12.89
CA LEU A 164 -17.54 -1.13 13.38
C LEU A 164 -16.67 0.11 13.56
N ASP A 165 -15.68 0.02 14.45
CA ASP A 165 -14.69 1.07 14.65
C ASP A 165 -13.60 0.98 13.56
N PRO A 166 -13.44 2.02 12.71
CA PRO A 166 -12.39 2.07 11.70
C PRO A 166 -10.99 1.78 12.23
N ASP A 167 -10.67 2.23 13.44
CA ASP A 167 -9.32 2.09 13.98
C ASP A 167 -8.95 0.62 14.24
N ASN A 168 -9.97 -0.22 14.47
CA ASN A 168 -9.79 -1.65 14.76
C ASN A 168 -9.76 -2.54 13.51
N PHE A 169 -10.29 -2.07 12.38
CA PHE A 169 -10.46 -2.89 11.17
C PHE A 169 -9.81 -2.28 9.94
N GLU A 170 -9.98 -0.98 9.73
CA GLU A 170 -9.52 -0.29 8.54
C GLU A 170 -7.99 -0.24 8.49
N ILE A 171 -7.36 0.28 9.55
CA ILE A 171 -5.91 0.46 9.60
C ILE A 171 -5.14 -0.85 9.40
N PRO A 172 -5.44 -1.96 10.12
CA PRO A 172 -4.66 -3.20 9.96
C PRO A 172 -4.86 -3.88 8.60
N ILE A 173 -6.09 -3.84 8.07
CA ILE A 173 -6.42 -4.43 6.77
C ILE A 173 -5.75 -3.65 5.65
N GLU A 174 -5.86 -2.33 5.71
CA GLU A 174 -5.31 -1.43 4.70
C GLU A 174 -3.80 -1.55 4.63
N SER A 175 -3.09 -1.41 5.74
CA SER A 175 -1.62 -1.48 5.75
C SER A 175 -1.11 -2.83 5.20
N SER A 176 -1.72 -3.94 5.61
CA SER A 176 -1.32 -5.28 5.12
C SER A 176 -1.60 -5.47 3.62
N LEU A 177 -2.72 -4.93 3.13
CA LEU A 177 -3.07 -5.00 1.72
C LEU A 177 -2.24 -4.03 0.88
N ALA A 178 -1.89 -2.84 1.39
CA ALA A 178 -1.05 -1.88 0.69
C ALA A 178 0.32 -2.48 0.34
N ASP A 179 0.97 -3.16 1.29
CA ASP A 179 2.24 -3.86 1.06
C ASP A 179 2.09 -4.91 -0.05
N THR A 180 1.06 -5.75 0.06
CA THR A 180 0.82 -6.84 -0.90
C THR A 180 0.52 -6.29 -2.29
N LEU A 181 -0.37 -5.32 -2.40
CA LEU A 181 -0.80 -4.72 -3.67
C LEU A 181 0.36 -3.97 -4.35
N THR A 182 1.19 -3.28 -3.58
CA THR A 182 2.38 -2.61 -4.10
C THR A 182 3.40 -3.60 -4.61
N THR A 183 3.63 -4.69 -3.87
CA THR A 183 4.58 -5.74 -4.27
C THR A 183 4.12 -6.46 -5.54
N VAL A 184 2.83 -6.78 -5.65
CA VAL A 184 2.24 -7.35 -6.86
C VAL A 184 2.34 -6.37 -8.02
N SER A 185 2.05 -5.09 -7.79
CA SER A 185 2.18 -4.04 -8.81
C SER A 185 3.62 -3.86 -9.30
N LEU A 186 4.59 -3.99 -8.39
CA LEU A 186 6.01 -3.99 -8.72
C LEU A 186 6.38 -5.18 -9.61
N LEU A 187 5.93 -6.39 -9.26
CA LEU A 187 6.16 -7.58 -10.09
C LEU A 187 5.55 -7.43 -11.48
N VAL A 188 4.32 -6.93 -11.57
CA VAL A 188 3.64 -6.69 -12.85
C VAL A 188 4.39 -5.65 -13.67
N ALA A 189 4.79 -4.52 -13.07
CA ALA A 189 5.56 -3.49 -13.77
C ALA A 189 6.89 -4.04 -14.28
N LEU A 190 7.67 -4.73 -13.45
CA LEU A 190 8.91 -5.37 -13.88
C LEU A 190 8.67 -6.36 -15.01
N THR A 191 7.58 -7.12 -14.98
CA THR A 191 7.25 -8.05 -16.06
C THR A 191 6.92 -7.31 -17.36
N LEU A 192 6.15 -6.21 -17.30
CA LEU A 192 5.77 -5.41 -18.47
C LEU A 192 6.98 -4.72 -19.12
N TRP A 193 7.87 -4.19 -18.30
CA TRP A 193 9.04 -3.45 -18.75
C TRP A 193 10.24 -4.36 -19.10
N ALA A 194 10.17 -5.66 -18.79
CA ALA A 194 11.27 -6.60 -19.10
C ALA A 194 11.40 -6.89 -20.61
N TRP A 195 10.37 -6.56 -21.39
CA TRP A 195 10.29 -6.86 -22.83
C TRP A 195 10.43 -5.62 -23.72
N ILE A 196 10.73 -4.46 -23.13
CA ILE A 196 10.83 -3.14 -23.78
C ILE A 196 12.28 -2.66 -23.66
#